data_AF-A0A8H4QF05-F1
#
_entry.id   AF-A0A8H4QF05-F1
#
_cell.length_a   1.000
_cell.length_b   1.000
_cell.length_c   1.000
_cell.angle_alpha   90.00
_cell.angle_beta   90.00
_cell.angle_gamma   90.00
#
_symmetry.space_group_name_H-M   'P 1'
#
loop_
_entity.id
_entity.type
_entity.pdbx_description
1 polymer ?
#
loop_
_entity_poly.entity_id
_entity_poly.type
_entity_poly.pdbx_seq_one_letter_code
_entity_poly.pdbx_strand_id
1 'polypeptide(L)'
;MEVEQELDLLSHLIPADHFVTAFSTSTHLVHAKVVHVDLDDKKLGAHKVSSRTKHERVRPPASSHNRSRAPDKAWEAVYPKGSLNPSGDIPGGFGLYLNGPPAFAKQLETAKEAIFSYRMMLQDDWEWVKGGKLPGIFGGVGDLAYACTGGRQEKRCQCFDLRAMWRAKAEGELYAYLPLTEENKDRLTSVPPKSVSNNDYGISVGRGAFDLKKALGNWVTIAFRVKLNNLDCNDGELEMWVDGESVIKCDGLSFRSEKDGKIKGMHFQTFFGGNGPEWASPKEQKAWFSDITGAILC
;
A
#
# COMPACT_ATOMS: atom_id res chain seq x y z
N MET A 1 37.08 3.54 4.78
CA MET A 1 36.18 4.51 5.43
C MET A 1 34.92 4.56 4.59
N GLU A 2 34.08 3.54 4.74
CA GLU A 2 32.73 3.56 4.18
C GLU A 2 31.88 4.29 5.21
N VAL A 3 31.54 5.54 4.91
CA VAL A 3 30.43 6.21 5.59
C VAL A 3 29.21 5.37 5.21
N GLU A 4 28.73 4.52 6.12
CA GLU A 4 27.40 3.93 6.05
C GLU A 4 26.46 5.08 5.64
N GLN A 5 25.93 5.04 4.42
CA GLN A 5 24.86 5.93 4.02
C GLN A 5 23.77 5.72 5.06
N GLU A 6 23.62 6.70 5.95
CA GLU A 6 22.53 6.76 6.90
C GLU A 6 21.27 6.67 6.05
N LEU A 7 20.56 5.54 6.11
CA LEU A 7 19.27 5.33 5.46
C LEU A 7 18.42 6.56 5.76
N ASP A 8 18.20 7.45 4.80
CA ASP A 8 17.34 8.61 5.02
C ASP A 8 15.89 8.12 5.06
N LEU A 9 15.52 7.57 6.21
CA LEU A 9 14.23 6.96 6.46
C LEU A 9 13.09 7.94 6.21
N LEU A 10 13.36 9.25 6.35
CA LEU A 10 12.42 10.29 6.01
C LEU A 10 12.12 10.33 4.52
N SER A 11 13.13 10.44 3.65
CA SER A 11 12.89 10.42 2.20
C SER A 11 12.35 9.09 1.69
N HIS A 12 12.52 7.99 2.43
CA HIS A 12 11.92 6.71 2.07
C HIS A 12 10.43 6.64 2.44
N LEU A 13 10.05 7.03 3.67
CA LEU A 13 8.67 6.95 4.16
C LEU A 13 7.81 8.13 3.71
N ILE A 14 8.41 9.31 3.54
CA ILE A 14 7.75 10.53 3.09
C ILE A 14 8.63 11.15 1.99
N PRO A 15 8.62 10.59 0.75
CA PRO A 15 9.37 11.11 -0.40
C PRO A 15 8.77 12.43 -0.92
N ALA A 16 8.85 13.48 -0.11
CA ALA A 16 8.39 14.82 -0.45
C ALA A 16 9.20 15.89 0.29
N ASP A 17 9.54 16.97 -0.41
CA ASP A 17 10.29 18.10 0.16
C ASP A 17 9.48 18.84 1.23
N HIS A 18 8.15 18.87 1.08
CA HIS A 18 7.25 19.63 1.93
C HIS A 18 5.97 18.86 2.23
N PHE A 19 5.58 18.85 3.50
CA PHE A 19 4.28 18.38 3.97
C PHE A 19 3.78 19.25 5.13
N VAL A 20 2.46 19.25 5.31
CA VAL A 20 1.75 20.04 6.33
C VAL A 20 1.83 19.35 7.69
N THR A 21 1.49 18.06 7.72
CA THR A 21 1.51 17.22 8.92
C THR A 21 1.73 15.77 8.53
N ALA A 22 2.31 14.98 9.43
CA ALA A 22 2.43 13.55 9.27
C ALA A 22 2.21 12.81 10.59
N PHE A 23 1.90 11.52 10.52
CA PHE A 23 2.04 10.57 11.62
C PHE A 23 2.97 9.43 11.21
N SER A 24 3.62 8.79 12.17
CA SER A 24 4.39 7.57 11.93
C SER A 24 4.40 6.65 13.14
N THR A 25 4.41 5.34 12.90
CA THR A 25 4.72 4.35 13.94
C THR A 25 6.22 4.08 14.09
N SER A 26 7.06 4.66 13.22
CA SER A 26 8.50 4.49 13.30
C SER A 26 9.07 5.23 14.49
N THR A 27 9.92 4.57 15.29
CA THR A 27 10.70 5.20 16.36
C THR A 27 11.97 5.88 15.86
N HIS A 28 12.30 5.73 14.57
CA HIS A 28 13.52 6.25 13.96
C HIS A 28 13.29 7.44 13.03
N LEU A 29 12.02 7.76 12.72
CA LEU A 29 11.65 8.84 11.81
C LEU A 29 11.60 10.20 12.53
N VAL A 30 12.70 10.94 12.60
CA VAL A 30 12.75 12.20 13.34
C VAL A 30 12.41 13.39 12.43
N HIS A 31 11.26 14.03 12.64
CA HIS A 31 10.91 15.30 11.99
C HIS A 31 9.87 16.09 12.81
N ALA A 32 10.00 17.42 12.87
CA ALA A 32 9.17 18.27 13.73
C ALA A 32 7.65 18.22 13.41
N LYS A 33 7.29 17.89 12.17
CA LYS A 33 5.91 17.75 11.70
C LYS A 33 5.36 16.31 11.78
N VAL A 34 6.15 15.36 12.28
CA VAL A 34 5.75 13.96 12.44
C VAL A 34 5.26 13.72 13.86
N VAL A 35 4.01 13.29 13.99
CA VAL A 35 3.45 12.82 15.26
C VAL A 35 3.68 11.33 15.38
N HIS A 36 4.45 10.92 16.39
CA HIS A 36 4.69 9.50 16.66
C HIS A 36 3.51 8.87 17.39
N VAL A 37 3.09 7.70 16.93
CA VAL A 37 2.02 6.90 17.54
C VAL A 37 2.40 5.43 17.60
N ASP A 38 1.84 4.68 18.54
CA ASP A 38 2.09 3.24 18.62
C ASP A 38 1.50 2.51 17.40
N LEU A 39 2.16 1.43 16.97
CA LEU A 39 1.59 0.43 16.07
C LEU A 39 0.44 -0.29 16.79
N ASP A 40 -0.76 0.26 16.68
CA ASP A 40 -1.96 -0.14 17.40
C ASP A 40 -3.22 0.30 16.64
N ASP A 41 -4.22 -0.57 16.59
CA ASP A 41 -5.47 -0.35 15.85
C ASP A 41 -6.18 0.94 16.25
N LYS A 42 -6.32 1.19 17.55
CA LYS A 42 -7.03 2.38 18.04
C LYS A 42 -6.23 3.64 17.72
N LYS A 43 -4.91 3.59 17.82
CA LYS A 43 -4.03 4.75 17.54
C LYS A 43 -3.98 5.09 16.05
N LEU A 44 -4.09 4.10 15.18
CA LEU A 44 -4.07 4.25 13.73
C LEU A 44 -5.44 4.47 13.09
N GLY A 45 -6.51 4.49 13.89
CA GLY A 45 -7.87 4.61 13.34
C GLY A 45 -8.26 3.39 12.50
N ALA A 46 -7.77 2.21 12.88
CA ALA A 46 -8.11 0.96 12.24
C ALA A 46 -9.62 0.67 12.36
N HIS A 47 -10.23 0.27 11.25
CA HIS A 47 -11.64 -0.04 11.16
C HIS A 47 -11.88 -1.07 10.06
N LYS A 48 -13.07 -1.69 10.07
CA LYS A 48 -13.43 -2.79 9.14
C LYS A 48 -12.36 -3.90 9.14
N VAL A 49 -11.83 -4.22 10.32
CA VAL A 49 -10.85 -5.29 10.53
C VAL A 49 -11.51 -6.63 10.17
N SER A 50 -10.81 -7.42 9.35
CA SER A 50 -11.24 -8.77 8.96
C SER A 50 -11.39 -9.66 10.19
N SER A 51 -12.52 -10.34 10.33
CA SER A 51 -12.80 -11.22 11.46
C SER A 51 -12.18 -12.61 11.34
N ARG A 52 -11.77 -13.03 10.13
CA ARG A 52 -11.24 -14.37 9.85
C ARG A 52 -9.72 -14.47 9.95
N THR A 53 -9.05 -13.34 10.08
CA THR A 53 -7.59 -13.22 10.11
C THR A 53 -7.17 -12.30 11.25
N LYS A 54 -5.89 -12.38 11.63
CA LYS A 54 -5.31 -11.57 12.70
C LYS A 54 -4.03 -10.91 12.21
N HIS A 55 -3.70 -9.79 12.83
CA HIS A 55 -2.46 -9.03 12.61
C HIS A 55 -1.78 -8.79 13.96
N GLU A 56 -1.29 -9.87 14.56
CA GLU A 56 -0.66 -9.82 15.88
C GLU A 56 0.57 -8.91 15.85
N ARG A 57 0.74 -8.10 16.90
CA ARG A 57 1.93 -7.28 17.06
C ARG A 57 3.05 -8.11 17.68
N VAL A 58 4.12 -8.32 16.92
CA VAL A 58 5.25 -9.15 17.29
C VAL A 58 6.55 -8.36 17.26
N ARG A 59 7.60 -8.92 17.85
CA ARG A 59 8.99 -8.54 17.53
C ARG A 59 9.37 -9.27 16.23
N PRO A 60 9.66 -8.56 15.13
CA PRO A 60 10.01 -9.19 13.87
C PRO A 60 11.37 -9.92 13.97
N PRO A 61 11.66 -10.87 13.07
CA PRO A 61 12.99 -11.47 12.98
C PRO A 61 14.04 -10.41 12.66
N ALA A 62 15.30 -10.70 13.00
CA ALA A 62 16.39 -9.79 12.72
C ALA A 62 16.58 -9.63 11.21
N SER A 63 16.70 -8.38 10.74
CA SER A 63 17.02 -8.09 9.34
C SER A 63 18.38 -8.69 8.98
N SER A 64 18.48 -9.31 7.81
CA SER A 64 19.73 -9.87 7.29
C SER A 64 20.71 -8.77 6.88
N HIS A 65 20.21 -7.59 6.51
CA HIS A 65 20.98 -6.38 6.24
C HIS A 65 20.48 -5.18 7.06
N ASN A 66 21.42 -4.34 7.51
CA ASN A 66 21.21 -3.05 8.18
C ASN A 66 20.38 -3.06 9.47
N ARG A 67 21.05 -3.23 10.62
CA ARG A 67 20.41 -3.36 11.94
C ARG A 67 20.09 -2.03 12.62
N SER A 68 20.74 -0.93 12.25
CA SER A 68 20.75 0.32 13.03
C SER A 68 19.41 1.07 13.05
N ARG A 69 18.47 0.72 12.15
CA ARG A 69 17.13 1.33 12.06
C ARG A 69 16.02 0.32 11.78
N ALA A 70 16.22 -0.97 12.10
CA ALA A 70 15.19 -1.98 11.91
C ALA A 70 14.03 -1.77 12.92
N PRO A 71 12.75 -1.93 12.52
CA PRO A 71 11.63 -1.85 13.45
C PRO A 71 11.76 -2.88 14.58
N ASP A 72 11.41 -2.48 15.80
CA ASP A 72 11.36 -3.36 16.97
C ASP A 72 10.02 -4.09 17.10
N LYS A 73 8.97 -3.54 16.48
CA LYS A 73 7.59 -4.07 16.46
C LYS A 73 7.08 -4.11 15.03
N ALA A 74 6.26 -5.12 14.73
CA ALA A 74 5.59 -5.25 13.44
C ALA A 74 4.25 -5.97 13.60
N TRP A 75 3.33 -5.75 12.67
CA TRP A 75 2.20 -6.65 12.46
C TRP A 75 2.66 -7.86 11.66
N GLU A 76 2.40 -9.06 12.17
CA GLU A 76 2.68 -10.32 11.47
C GLU A 76 1.46 -10.74 10.64
N ALA A 77 1.71 -10.98 9.34
CA ALA A 77 0.80 -11.69 8.46
C ALA A 77 1.24 -13.15 8.36
N VAL A 78 0.32 -14.08 8.63
CA VAL A 78 0.53 -15.52 8.44
C VAL A 78 -0.28 -15.99 7.24
N TYR A 79 0.36 -16.68 6.29
CA TYR A 79 -0.26 -17.25 5.10
C TYR A 79 -0.18 -18.78 5.20
N PRO A 80 -1.20 -19.47 5.75
CA PRO A 80 -1.18 -20.93 5.84
C PRO A 80 -1.06 -21.60 4.47
N LYS A 81 -0.55 -22.83 4.42
CA LYS A 81 -0.56 -23.63 3.19
C LYS A 81 -2.00 -23.74 2.65
N GLY A 82 -2.18 -23.49 1.36
CA GLY A 82 -3.48 -23.49 0.69
C GLY A 82 -4.27 -22.19 0.86
N SER A 83 -3.77 -21.21 1.60
CA SER A 83 -4.47 -19.93 1.75
C SER A 83 -4.44 -19.09 0.48
N LEU A 84 -5.56 -18.41 0.21
CA LEU A 84 -5.79 -17.59 -0.98
C LEU A 84 -6.43 -16.23 -0.60
N ASN A 85 -7.39 -15.76 -1.39
CA ASN A 85 -8.16 -14.56 -1.06
C ASN A 85 -8.91 -14.70 0.29
N PRO A 86 -9.25 -13.58 0.96
CA PRO A 86 -9.86 -13.60 2.30
C PRO A 86 -11.19 -14.36 2.40
N SER A 87 -11.88 -14.55 1.27
CA SER A 87 -13.14 -15.30 1.18
C SER A 87 -12.93 -16.80 0.93
N GLY A 88 -11.70 -17.26 0.72
CA GLY A 88 -11.37 -18.68 0.56
C GLY A 88 -11.58 -19.51 1.82
N ASP A 89 -11.56 -20.83 1.67
CA ASP A 89 -11.76 -21.77 2.78
C ASP A 89 -10.68 -21.62 3.85
N ILE A 90 -9.43 -21.44 3.41
CA ILE A 90 -8.27 -21.19 4.27
C ILE A 90 -7.90 -19.71 4.19
N PRO A 91 -8.26 -18.89 5.19
CA PRO A 91 -7.89 -17.49 5.20
C PRO A 91 -6.38 -17.34 5.47
N GLY A 92 -5.76 -16.35 4.82
CA GLY A 92 -4.33 -16.03 5.00
C GLY A 92 -4.07 -14.53 4.89
N GLY A 93 -2.97 -14.10 5.49
CA GLY A 93 -2.63 -12.70 5.68
C GLY A 93 -3.59 -12.00 6.64
N PHE A 94 -3.90 -10.73 6.37
CA PHE A 94 -4.89 -9.96 7.14
C PHE A 94 -5.45 -8.78 6.33
N GLY A 95 -6.49 -8.14 6.86
CA GLY A 95 -7.12 -6.99 6.22
C GLY A 95 -7.76 -6.03 7.21
N LEU A 96 -7.48 -4.74 7.05
CA LEU A 96 -8.17 -3.64 7.72
C LEU A 96 -8.10 -2.38 6.84
N TYR A 97 -8.82 -1.35 7.25
CA TYR A 97 -8.65 0.01 6.74
C TYR A 97 -8.17 0.89 7.88
N LEU A 98 -7.36 1.90 7.58
CA LEU A 98 -6.89 2.87 8.57
C LEU A 98 -6.80 4.27 7.96
N ASN A 99 -7.02 5.30 8.77
CA ASN A 99 -6.99 6.71 8.36
C ASN A 99 -6.04 7.57 9.20
N GLY A 100 -5.31 6.94 10.13
CA GLY A 100 -4.36 7.60 11.01
C GLY A 100 -4.99 8.12 12.32
N PRO A 101 -4.19 8.78 13.17
CA PRO A 101 -4.65 9.33 14.44
C PRO A 101 -5.78 10.36 14.23
N PRO A 102 -6.69 10.57 15.21
CA PRO A 102 -7.87 11.43 15.02
C PRO A 102 -7.58 12.84 14.48
N ALA A 103 -6.49 13.47 14.93
CA ALA A 103 -6.09 14.80 14.46
C ALA A 103 -5.64 14.80 12.98
N PHE A 104 -4.93 13.74 12.56
CA PHE A 104 -4.53 13.56 11.17
C PHE A 104 -5.74 13.23 10.29
N ALA A 105 -6.58 12.28 10.71
CA ALA A 105 -7.79 11.87 9.99
C ALA A 105 -8.74 13.07 9.75
N LYS A 106 -8.86 13.98 10.72
CA LYS A 106 -9.64 15.22 10.57
C LYS A 106 -9.08 16.14 9.48
N GLN A 107 -7.76 16.27 9.36
CA GLN A 107 -7.14 17.09 8.31
C GLN A 107 -7.20 16.40 6.93
N LEU A 108 -7.13 15.07 6.91
CA LEU A 108 -7.22 14.27 5.68
C LEU A 108 -8.55 14.50 4.95
N GLU A 109 -9.64 14.78 5.68
CA GLU A 109 -10.96 15.06 5.10
C GLU A 109 -11.02 16.29 4.17
N THR A 110 -10.00 17.15 4.18
CA THR A 110 -9.86 18.30 3.27
C THR A 110 -8.62 18.24 2.39
N ALA A 111 -7.76 17.24 2.59
CA ALA A 111 -6.53 17.09 1.83
C ALA A 111 -6.82 16.73 0.37
N LYS A 112 -6.11 17.39 -0.56
CA LYS A 112 -6.09 16.98 -1.97
C LYS A 112 -4.93 16.06 -2.27
N GLU A 113 -3.89 16.07 -1.44
CA GLU A 113 -2.66 15.36 -1.69
C GLU A 113 -2.15 14.71 -0.40
N ALA A 114 -1.84 13.42 -0.47
CA ALA A 114 -1.34 12.68 0.67
C ALA A 114 -0.37 11.58 0.25
N ILE A 115 0.55 11.28 1.16
CA ILE A 115 1.41 10.11 1.10
C ILE A 115 0.97 9.13 2.17
N PHE A 116 0.92 7.84 1.83
CA PHE A 116 0.87 6.75 2.78
C PHE A 116 1.97 5.74 2.47
N SER A 117 2.65 5.28 3.51
CA SER A 117 3.78 4.36 3.38
C SER A 117 3.87 3.41 4.55
N TYR A 118 4.68 2.38 4.37
CA TYR A 118 5.00 1.39 5.38
C TYR A 118 6.32 0.72 5.01
N ARG A 119 6.96 0.09 6.01
CA ARG A 119 8.01 -0.89 5.76
C ARG A 119 7.43 -2.30 5.79
N MET A 120 7.96 -3.17 4.95
CA MET A 120 7.62 -4.59 4.94
C MET A 120 8.86 -5.47 4.85
N MET A 121 8.74 -6.69 5.36
CA MET A 121 9.72 -7.76 5.25
C MET A 121 8.99 -9.07 4.95
N LEU A 122 9.55 -9.87 4.05
CA LEU A 122 9.09 -11.21 3.72
C LEU A 122 10.02 -12.24 4.37
N GLN A 123 9.48 -13.41 4.70
CA GLN A 123 10.28 -14.55 5.15
C GLN A 123 11.37 -14.91 4.10
N ASP A 124 12.56 -15.32 4.55
CA ASP A 124 13.74 -15.55 3.69
C ASP A 124 13.48 -16.50 2.53
N ASP A 125 12.74 -17.58 2.77
CA ASP A 125 12.44 -18.63 1.81
C ASP A 125 11.07 -18.45 1.14
N TRP A 126 10.60 -17.21 0.97
CA TRP A 126 9.31 -16.89 0.36
C TRP A 126 9.13 -17.49 -1.06
N GLU A 127 7.98 -18.11 -1.27
CA GLU A 127 7.53 -18.69 -2.52
C GLU A 127 6.40 -17.83 -3.12
N TRP A 128 6.72 -17.18 -4.25
CA TRP A 128 5.90 -16.14 -4.89
C TRP A 128 4.60 -16.63 -5.52
N VAL A 129 4.57 -17.88 -5.96
CA VAL A 129 3.49 -18.48 -6.76
C VAL A 129 3.16 -17.57 -7.96
N LYS A 130 1.88 -17.20 -8.16
CA LYS A 130 1.43 -16.28 -9.21
C LYS A 130 1.28 -14.84 -8.71
N GLY A 131 1.24 -14.63 -7.40
CA GLY A 131 1.13 -13.30 -6.81
C GLY A 131 0.18 -13.19 -5.62
N GLY A 132 0.09 -11.97 -5.11
CA GLY A 132 -0.82 -11.60 -4.03
C GLY A 132 -0.80 -10.12 -3.75
N LYS A 133 -1.64 -9.69 -2.81
CA LYS A 133 -1.89 -8.28 -2.50
C LYS A 133 -1.00 -7.76 -1.39
N LEU A 134 -0.59 -6.52 -1.54
CA LEU A 134 0.05 -5.71 -0.50
C LEU A 134 -0.82 -4.48 -0.19
N PRO A 135 -0.63 -3.86 0.99
CA PRO A 135 -1.32 -2.63 1.37
C PRO A 135 -1.15 -1.50 0.36
N GLY A 136 -2.06 -0.53 0.42
CA GLY A 136 -2.00 0.65 -0.42
C GLY A 136 -2.98 1.74 -0.02
N ILE A 137 -3.06 2.79 -0.83
CA ILE A 137 -3.87 3.99 -0.58
C ILE A 137 -5.24 3.87 -1.24
N PHE A 138 -6.29 4.33 -0.55
CA PHE A 138 -7.66 4.28 -1.06
C PHE A 138 -8.43 5.57 -0.79
N GLY A 139 -9.55 5.73 -1.50
CA GLY A 139 -10.43 6.87 -1.34
C GLY A 139 -11.74 6.73 -2.11
N GLY A 140 -12.57 7.76 -2.00
CA GLY A 140 -13.88 7.80 -2.62
C GLY A 140 -14.90 8.63 -1.86
N VAL A 141 -16.17 8.50 -2.26
CA VAL A 141 -17.31 9.20 -1.71
C VAL A 141 -17.93 8.40 -0.56
N GLY A 142 -17.88 8.93 0.66
CA GLY A 142 -18.49 8.30 1.83
C GLY A 142 -18.09 6.82 1.98
N ASP A 143 -19.07 5.95 2.22
CA ASP A 143 -18.86 4.50 2.33
C ASP A 143 -18.58 3.79 1.00
N LEU A 144 -18.77 4.46 -0.14
CA LEU A 144 -18.41 3.88 -1.44
C LEU A 144 -16.90 3.79 -1.62
N ALA A 145 -16.11 4.53 -0.84
CA ALA A 145 -14.65 4.39 -0.81
C ALA A 145 -14.19 2.94 -0.56
N TYR A 146 -14.97 2.14 0.19
CA TYR A 146 -14.64 0.75 0.50
C TYR A 146 -15.09 -0.25 -0.59
N ALA A 147 -15.68 0.23 -1.69
CA ALA A 147 -16.29 -0.60 -2.72
C ALA A 147 -15.35 -0.96 -3.88
N CYS A 148 -14.22 -0.27 -4.04
CA CYS A 148 -13.28 -0.47 -5.15
C CYS A 148 -12.37 -1.68 -4.94
N THR A 149 -12.95 -2.86 -4.71
CA THR A 149 -12.20 -4.10 -4.49
C THR A 149 -12.87 -5.28 -5.21
N GLY A 150 -12.09 -6.31 -5.53
CA GLY A 150 -12.62 -7.53 -6.16
C GLY A 150 -13.11 -7.30 -7.60
N GLY A 151 -14.12 -8.07 -8.02
CA GLY A 151 -14.69 -8.02 -9.38
C GLY A 151 -15.83 -7.02 -9.56
N ARG A 152 -16.12 -6.17 -8.56
CA ARG A 152 -17.30 -5.29 -8.57
C ARG A 152 -17.20 -4.26 -9.68
N GLN A 153 -18.22 -4.12 -10.52
CA GLN A 153 -18.23 -3.15 -11.62
C GLN A 153 -19.08 -1.89 -11.32
N GLU A 154 -19.99 -1.98 -10.37
CA GLU A 154 -20.91 -0.89 -10.05
C GLU A 154 -20.24 0.22 -9.22
N LYS A 155 -20.51 1.47 -9.59
CA LYS A 155 -20.09 2.71 -8.88
C LYS A 155 -18.57 2.87 -8.73
N ARG A 156 -17.78 2.28 -9.64
CA ARG A 156 -16.31 2.48 -9.67
C ARG A 156 -15.88 3.93 -9.90
N CYS A 157 -16.75 4.78 -10.45
CA CYS A 157 -16.47 6.22 -10.55
C CYS A 157 -16.44 6.95 -9.20
N GLN A 158 -16.94 6.33 -8.13
CA GLN A 158 -17.07 6.97 -6.81
C GLN A 158 -15.99 6.52 -5.81
N CYS A 159 -15.00 5.75 -6.24
CA CYS A 159 -13.89 5.31 -5.41
C CYS A 159 -12.61 5.05 -6.20
N PHE A 160 -11.50 4.94 -5.47
CA PHE A 160 -10.25 4.38 -5.97
C PHE A 160 -9.58 3.52 -4.90
N ASP A 161 -8.82 2.53 -5.34
CA ASP A 161 -8.01 1.65 -4.49
C ASP A 161 -6.72 1.30 -5.25
N LEU A 162 -5.59 1.74 -4.71
CA LEU A 162 -4.28 1.64 -5.33
C LEU A 162 -3.38 0.81 -4.41
N ARG A 163 -3.20 -0.47 -4.75
CA ARG A 163 -2.45 -1.42 -3.93
C ARG A 163 -1.28 -1.99 -4.70
N ALA A 164 -0.18 -2.25 -4.01
CA ALA A 164 0.88 -3.05 -4.58
C ALA A 164 0.46 -4.52 -4.71
N MET A 165 1.09 -5.22 -5.64
CA MET A 165 1.05 -6.68 -5.73
C MET A 165 2.45 -7.22 -5.92
N TRP A 166 2.72 -8.40 -5.36
CA TRP A 166 3.78 -9.25 -5.88
C TRP A 166 3.22 -10.15 -6.97
N ARG A 167 4.10 -10.57 -7.87
CA ARG A 167 3.88 -11.55 -8.93
C ARG A 167 4.95 -12.65 -8.82
N ALA A 168 4.85 -13.63 -9.71
CA ALA A 168 5.87 -14.64 -9.87
C ALA A 168 7.26 -14.00 -10.02
N LYS A 169 8.30 -14.69 -9.54
CA LYS A 169 9.71 -14.25 -9.62
C LYS A 169 9.99 -12.89 -8.96
N ALA A 170 9.23 -12.53 -7.94
CA ALA A 170 9.38 -11.30 -7.17
C ALA A 170 9.07 -10.00 -7.92
N GLU A 171 8.46 -10.07 -9.09
CA GLU A 171 8.03 -8.87 -9.81
C GLU A 171 6.98 -8.12 -9.01
N GLY A 172 7.20 -6.83 -8.78
CA GLY A 172 6.25 -5.90 -8.20
C GLY A 172 5.40 -5.22 -9.26
N GLU A 173 4.15 -4.93 -8.94
CA GLU A 173 3.28 -4.06 -9.75
C GLU A 173 2.42 -3.19 -8.85
N LEU A 174 1.94 -2.07 -9.41
CA LEU A 174 0.78 -1.38 -8.88
C LEU A 174 -0.48 -2.06 -9.45
N TYR A 175 -1.47 -2.27 -8.60
CA TYR A 175 -2.78 -2.76 -8.98
C TYR A 175 -3.84 -1.70 -8.73
N ALA A 176 -4.28 -1.07 -9.81
CA ALA A 176 -5.08 0.15 -9.75
C ALA A 176 -6.56 -0.11 -10.03
N TYR A 177 -7.39 0.26 -9.07
CA TYR A 177 -8.81 0.55 -9.29
C TYR A 177 -9.00 2.06 -9.35
N LEU A 178 -9.28 2.57 -10.54
CA LEU A 178 -9.66 3.96 -10.78
C LEU A 178 -11.03 3.98 -11.49
N PRO A 179 -11.70 5.15 -11.55
CA PRO A 179 -12.80 5.38 -12.48
C PRO A 179 -12.46 4.87 -13.89
N LEU A 180 -13.38 4.11 -14.48
CA LEU A 180 -13.21 3.44 -15.78
C LEU A 180 -13.41 4.43 -16.94
N THR A 181 -12.52 5.41 -17.05
CA THR A 181 -12.44 6.32 -18.20
C THR A 181 -11.37 5.83 -19.18
N GLU A 182 -11.51 6.15 -20.47
CA GLU A 182 -10.49 5.79 -21.46
C GLU A 182 -9.17 6.51 -21.17
N GLU A 183 -9.20 7.75 -20.68
CA GLU A 183 -7.98 8.48 -20.31
C GLU A 183 -7.23 7.79 -19.17
N ASN A 184 -7.93 7.36 -18.11
CA ASN A 184 -7.28 6.60 -17.03
C ASN A 184 -6.68 5.30 -17.55
N LYS A 185 -7.42 4.57 -18.39
CA LYS A 185 -6.95 3.32 -18.98
C LYS A 185 -5.71 3.55 -19.85
N ASP A 186 -5.70 4.56 -20.71
CA ASP A 186 -4.57 4.88 -21.58
C ASP A 186 -3.34 5.28 -20.77
N ARG A 187 -3.51 6.14 -19.76
CA ARG A 187 -2.43 6.57 -18.86
C ARG A 187 -1.83 5.40 -18.11
N LEU A 188 -2.65 4.56 -17.49
CA LEU A 188 -2.19 3.42 -16.70
C LEU A 188 -1.58 2.31 -17.56
N THR A 189 -2.12 2.06 -18.76
CA THR A 189 -1.60 1.00 -19.64
C THR A 189 -0.33 1.40 -20.39
N SER A 190 -0.02 2.70 -20.44
CA SER A 190 1.24 3.22 -21.01
C SER A 190 2.44 3.10 -20.06
N VAL A 191 2.22 2.79 -18.78
CA VAL A 191 3.30 2.70 -17.79
C VAL A 191 4.18 1.48 -18.07
N PRO A 192 5.50 1.64 -18.26
CA PRO A 192 6.45 0.54 -18.41
C PRO A 192 6.71 -0.17 -17.06
N PRO A 193 7.33 -1.35 -17.05
CA PRO A 193 7.75 -2.14 -18.22
C PRO A 193 6.64 -3.00 -18.80
N LYS A 194 5.56 -3.25 -18.05
CA LYS A 194 4.40 -4.02 -18.52
C LYS A 194 3.14 -3.65 -17.77
N SER A 195 2.15 -3.13 -18.48
CA SER A 195 0.82 -2.88 -17.93
C SER A 195 -0.23 -3.72 -18.66
N VAL A 196 -1.19 -4.25 -17.91
CA VAL A 196 -2.21 -5.19 -18.40
C VAL A 196 -3.57 -4.74 -17.89
N SER A 197 -4.42 -4.32 -18.82
CA SER A 197 -5.82 -4.02 -18.51
C SER A 197 -6.62 -5.29 -18.26
N ASN A 198 -7.63 -5.19 -17.41
CA ASN A 198 -8.59 -6.23 -17.16
C ASN A 198 -9.97 -5.57 -16.98
N ASN A 199 -10.98 -6.02 -17.73
CA ASN A 199 -12.31 -5.42 -17.69
C ASN A 199 -13.05 -5.74 -16.38
N ASP A 200 -12.73 -6.85 -15.72
CA ASP A 200 -13.42 -7.33 -14.53
C ASP A 200 -12.75 -6.87 -13.22
N TYR A 201 -11.46 -6.55 -13.26
CA TYR A 201 -10.67 -6.28 -12.05
C TYR A 201 -9.88 -4.96 -12.15
N GLY A 202 -8.87 -4.79 -11.30
CA GLY A 202 -7.95 -3.65 -11.40
C GLY A 202 -6.95 -3.83 -12.54
N ILE A 203 -6.43 -2.70 -13.02
CA ILE A 203 -5.37 -2.67 -14.04
C ILE A 203 -4.04 -3.04 -13.36
N SER A 204 -3.30 -3.98 -13.94
CA SER A 204 -1.89 -4.21 -13.54
C SER A 204 -1.05 -3.13 -14.19
N VAL A 205 -0.33 -2.34 -13.40
CA VAL A 205 0.42 -1.16 -13.84
C VAL A 205 1.89 -1.36 -13.48
N GLY A 206 2.76 -1.27 -14.48
CA GLY A 206 4.21 -1.37 -14.30
C GLY A 206 4.67 -2.68 -13.67
N ARG A 207 4.12 -3.84 -14.08
CA ARG A 207 4.59 -5.13 -13.60
C ARG A 207 6.06 -5.36 -13.94
N GLY A 208 6.86 -5.58 -12.91
CA GLY A 208 8.32 -5.69 -13.00
C GLY A 208 9.04 -4.35 -12.81
N ALA A 209 8.32 -3.26 -12.46
CA ALA A 209 8.94 -1.96 -12.17
C ALA A 209 9.79 -1.97 -10.90
N PHE A 210 9.56 -2.93 -9.99
CA PHE A 210 10.39 -3.15 -8.81
C PHE A 210 10.52 -4.66 -8.52
N ASP A 211 11.62 -5.04 -7.87
CA ASP A 211 11.92 -6.44 -7.50
C ASP A 211 11.85 -6.59 -5.96
N LEU A 212 10.95 -7.45 -5.49
CA LEU A 212 10.70 -7.71 -4.07
C LEU A 212 11.65 -8.74 -3.44
N LYS A 213 12.65 -9.25 -4.16
CA LYS A 213 13.73 -10.07 -3.55
C LYS A 213 14.45 -9.32 -2.45
N LYS A 214 14.57 -7.99 -2.57
CA LYS A 214 15.13 -7.12 -1.53
C LYS A 214 14.34 -7.17 -0.23
N ALA A 215 13.10 -7.65 -0.23
CA ALA A 215 12.28 -7.80 0.98
C ALA A 215 12.48 -9.15 1.68
N LEU A 216 13.17 -10.13 1.07
CA LEU A 216 13.46 -11.42 1.71
C LEU A 216 14.43 -11.18 2.87
N GLY A 217 13.95 -11.37 4.10
CA GLY A 217 14.73 -11.17 5.32
C GLY A 217 15.15 -9.74 5.58
N ASN A 218 14.61 -8.78 4.85
CA ASN A 218 15.05 -7.39 4.86
C ASN A 218 13.87 -6.45 4.81
N TRP A 219 14.01 -5.30 5.48
CA TRP A 219 13.02 -4.25 5.45
C TRP A 219 13.16 -3.41 4.18
N VAL A 220 12.07 -3.34 3.42
CA VAL A 220 11.91 -2.41 2.30
C VAL A 220 10.78 -1.44 2.61
N THR A 221 10.91 -0.20 2.17
CA THR A 221 9.85 0.80 2.26
C THR A 221 9.01 0.81 0.99
N ILE A 222 7.69 0.87 1.14
CA ILE A 222 6.76 1.13 0.04
C ILE A 222 5.99 2.42 0.37
N ALA A 223 5.97 3.38 -0.55
CA ALA A 223 5.24 4.63 -0.39
C ALA A 223 4.35 4.90 -1.62
N PHE A 224 3.19 5.50 -1.38
CA PHE A 224 2.25 5.94 -2.40
C PHE A 224 1.89 7.41 -2.16
N ARG A 225 1.97 8.23 -3.20
CA ARG A 225 1.44 9.60 -3.25
C ARG A 225 0.24 9.62 -4.17
N VAL A 226 -0.86 10.18 -3.70
CA VAL A 226 -2.01 10.52 -4.54
C VAL A 226 -2.27 12.01 -4.41
N LYS A 227 -2.40 12.66 -5.56
CA LYS A 227 -2.99 13.98 -5.71
C LYS A 227 -4.31 13.85 -6.44
N LEU A 228 -5.41 14.18 -5.77
CA LEU A 228 -6.73 14.18 -6.37
C LEU A 228 -6.82 15.22 -7.47
N ASN A 229 -7.47 14.85 -8.56
CA ASN A 229 -7.79 15.80 -9.61
C ASN A 229 -8.77 16.88 -9.13
N ASN A 230 -8.69 18.05 -9.76
CA ASN A 230 -9.74 19.04 -9.74
C ASN A 230 -10.97 18.50 -10.49
N LEU A 231 -12.16 18.98 -10.12
CA LEU A 231 -13.40 18.53 -10.76
C LEU A 231 -13.35 18.83 -12.26
N ASP A 232 -13.84 17.88 -13.05
CA ASP A 232 -13.87 17.92 -14.51
C ASP A 232 -12.49 18.06 -15.18
N CYS A 233 -11.41 17.90 -14.42
CA CYS A 233 -10.03 17.90 -14.89
C CYS A 233 -9.40 16.51 -14.74
N ASN A 234 -8.49 16.17 -15.65
CA ASN A 234 -7.63 15.00 -15.55
C ASN A 234 -6.23 15.47 -15.15
N ASP A 235 -6.10 16.08 -13.98
CA ASP A 235 -4.84 16.62 -13.43
C ASP A 235 -4.42 15.93 -12.12
N GLY A 236 -4.98 14.75 -11.87
CA GLY A 236 -4.60 13.90 -10.76
C GLY A 236 -3.24 13.24 -11.01
N GLU A 237 -2.52 12.98 -9.92
CA GLU A 237 -1.19 12.38 -9.97
C GLU A 237 -1.11 11.18 -9.02
N LEU A 238 -0.41 10.15 -9.48
CA LEU A 238 -0.02 8.98 -8.73
C LEU A 238 1.48 8.80 -8.82
N GLU A 239 2.13 8.57 -7.69
CA GLU A 239 3.51 8.14 -7.66
C GLU A 239 3.73 7.10 -6.57
N MET A 240 4.54 6.08 -6.87
CA MET A 240 4.87 4.99 -5.96
C MET A 240 6.38 4.84 -5.90
N TRP A 241 6.89 4.68 -4.69
CA TRP A 241 8.31 4.49 -4.41
C TRP A 241 8.57 3.17 -3.70
N VAL A 242 9.74 2.60 -3.99
CA VAL A 242 10.32 1.49 -3.22
C VAL A 242 11.71 1.91 -2.76
N ASP A 243 11.94 1.91 -1.45
CA ASP A 243 13.19 2.39 -0.83
C ASP A 243 13.61 3.80 -1.31
N GLY A 244 12.63 4.71 -1.44
CA GLY A 244 12.88 6.09 -1.88
C GLY A 244 13.08 6.26 -3.40
N GLU A 245 13.18 5.18 -4.16
CA GLU A 245 13.27 5.22 -5.63
C GLU A 245 11.87 5.28 -6.24
N SER A 246 11.60 6.26 -7.12
CA SER A 246 10.32 6.37 -7.83
C SER A 246 10.24 5.28 -8.90
N VAL A 247 9.34 4.31 -8.70
CA VAL A 247 9.23 3.11 -9.55
C VAL A 247 8.04 3.17 -10.49
N ILE A 248 6.96 3.85 -10.09
CA ILE A 248 5.76 4.04 -10.90
C ILE A 248 5.29 5.48 -10.72
N LYS A 249 5.15 6.20 -11.84
CA LYS A 249 4.62 7.56 -11.86
C LYS A 249 3.60 7.70 -12.99
N CYS A 250 2.46 8.29 -12.68
CA CYS A 250 1.39 8.51 -13.63
C CYS A 250 0.72 9.85 -13.35
N ASP A 251 0.68 10.71 -14.35
CA ASP A 251 -0.03 11.97 -14.35
C ASP A 251 -1.28 11.89 -15.22
N GLY A 252 -2.08 12.95 -15.21
CA GLY A 252 -3.22 13.03 -16.11
C GLY A 252 -4.38 12.13 -15.70
N LEU A 253 -4.50 11.76 -14.42
CA LEU A 253 -5.48 10.81 -13.91
C LEU A 253 -6.74 11.51 -13.39
N SER A 254 -7.86 10.78 -13.42
CA SER A 254 -9.11 11.13 -12.77
C SER A 254 -9.39 10.17 -11.62
N PHE A 255 -9.29 10.66 -10.38
CA PHE A 255 -9.61 9.92 -9.15
C PHE A 255 -11.06 10.11 -8.70
N ARG A 256 -11.67 11.23 -9.07
CA ARG A 256 -13.02 11.61 -8.67
C ARG A 256 -13.72 12.48 -9.71
N SER A 257 -15.04 12.35 -9.76
CA SER A 257 -15.95 13.24 -10.51
C SER A 257 -16.79 14.13 -9.59
N GLU A 258 -16.72 13.93 -8.27
CA GLU A 258 -17.55 14.64 -7.29
C GLU A 258 -16.68 15.24 -6.18
N LYS A 259 -17.09 16.41 -5.66
CA LYS A 259 -16.35 17.14 -4.61
C LYS A 259 -16.14 16.32 -3.34
N ASP A 260 -17.06 15.41 -3.06
CA ASP A 260 -17.06 14.57 -1.85
C ASP A 260 -16.15 13.35 -1.98
N GLY A 261 -15.54 13.12 -3.16
CA GLY A 261 -14.49 12.14 -3.36
C GLY A 261 -13.20 12.59 -2.68
N LYS A 262 -12.73 11.81 -1.71
CA LYS A 262 -11.57 12.16 -0.86
C LYS A 262 -10.60 11.00 -0.73
N ILE A 263 -9.35 11.30 -0.37
CA ILE A 263 -8.41 10.29 0.14
C ILE A 263 -8.94 9.86 1.52
N LYS A 264 -9.05 8.55 1.75
CA LYS A 264 -9.62 7.99 3.00
C LYS A 264 -8.60 7.31 3.89
N GLY A 265 -7.45 6.94 3.34
CA GLY A 265 -6.33 6.39 4.11
C GLY A 265 -5.70 5.20 3.41
N MET A 266 -5.37 4.18 4.19
CA MET A 266 -4.81 2.92 3.66
C MET A 266 -5.82 1.79 3.70
N HIS A 267 -5.90 1.06 2.59
CA HIS A 267 -6.46 -0.28 2.54
C HIS A 267 -5.33 -1.25 2.87
N PHE A 268 -5.22 -1.62 4.15
CA PHE A 268 -4.15 -2.46 4.66
C PHE A 268 -4.56 -3.92 4.57
N GLN A 269 -4.43 -4.50 3.38
CA GLN A 269 -4.84 -5.86 3.12
C GLN A 269 -3.77 -6.63 2.36
N THR A 270 -3.41 -7.80 2.88
CA THR A 270 -2.45 -8.69 2.25
C THR A 270 -2.93 -10.14 2.28
N PHE A 271 -2.73 -10.84 1.16
CA PHE A 271 -3.11 -12.24 0.96
C PHE A 271 -2.48 -12.76 -0.34
N PHE A 272 -2.23 -14.08 -0.43
CA PHE A 272 -1.96 -14.76 -1.70
C PHE A 272 -3.24 -14.74 -2.54
N GLY A 273 -3.20 -14.38 -3.82
CA GLY A 273 -4.48 -14.35 -4.50
C GLY A 273 -4.54 -13.82 -5.91
N GLY A 274 -5.78 -13.87 -6.37
CA GLY A 274 -6.22 -14.36 -7.67
C GLY A 274 -7.35 -15.36 -7.41
N ASN A 275 -7.76 -16.11 -8.42
CA ASN A 275 -8.79 -17.14 -8.27
C ASN A 275 -8.21 -18.49 -8.71
N GLY A 276 -8.38 -19.51 -7.88
CA GLY A 276 -7.92 -20.88 -8.15
C GLY A 276 -6.77 -21.36 -7.25
N PRO A 277 -6.62 -22.68 -7.07
CA PRO A 277 -5.60 -23.29 -6.20
C PRO A 277 -4.16 -22.93 -6.58
N GLU A 278 -3.92 -22.57 -7.83
CA GLU A 278 -2.58 -22.24 -8.32
C GLU A 278 -2.12 -20.82 -7.94
N TRP A 279 -2.93 -20.08 -7.19
CA TRP A 279 -2.55 -18.84 -6.50
C TRP A 279 -2.25 -19.06 -5.03
N ALA A 280 -2.60 -20.21 -4.48
CA ALA A 280 -2.56 -20.46 -3.05
C ALA A 280 -1.12 -20.57 -2.54
N SER A 281 -0.91 -20.17 -1.28
CA SER A 281 0.39 -20.32 -0.62
C SER A 281 0.80 -21.81 -0.59
N PRO A 282 1.99 -22.21 -1.08
CA PRO A 282 2.40 -23.61 -1.18
C PRO A 282 2.80 -24.21 0.17
N LYS A 283 3.11 -23.34 1.14
CA LYS A 283 3.50 -23.66 2.52
C LYS A 283 2.97 -22.58 3.46
N GLU A 284 3.18 -22.76 4.76
CA GLU A 284 3.03 -21.63 5.69
C GLU A 284 4.15 -20.62 5.43
N GLN A 285 3.77 -19.35 5.26
CA GLN A 285 4.69 -18.26 5.01
C GLN A 285 4.33 -17.05 5.87
N LYS A 286 5.29 -16.16 6.13
CA LYS A 286 5.08 -14.97 6.94
C LYS A 286 5.60 -13.71 6.28
N ALA A 287 4.93 -12.60 6.59
CA ALA A 287 5.39 -11.25 6.27
C ALA A 287 5.18 -10.35 7.49
N TRP A 288 6.03 -9.34 7.63
CA TRP A 288 5.98 -8.37 8.71
C TRP A 288 5.83 -6.98 8.15
N PHE A 289 4.98 -6.17 8.79
CA PHE A 289 4.70 -4.80 8.37
C PHE A 289 4.90 -3.85 9.55
N SER A 290 5.58 -2.73 9.31
CA SER A 290 5.85 -1.74 10.35
C SER A 290 6.00 -0.34 9.76
N ASP A 291 6.35 0.64 10.61
CA ASP A 291 6.62 2.02 10.24
C ASP A 291 5.52 2.66 9.38
N ILE A 292 4.27 2.34 9.73
CA ILE A 292 3.09 2.82 9.04
C ILE A 292 3.04 4.34 9.21
N THR A 293 3.05 5.04 8.08
CA THR A 293 3.27 6.47 8.02
C THR A 293 2.27 7.09 7.06
N GLY A 294 1.73 8.24 7.43
CA GLY A 294 0.87 9.04 6.58
C GLY A 294 1.26 10.50 6.66
N ALA A 295 1.30 11.20 5.52
CA ALA A 295 1.60 12.61 5.41
C ALA A 295 0.56 13.32 4.54
N ILE A 296 0.16 14.53 4.94
CA ILE A 296 -0.68 15.41 4.14
C ILE A 296 0.20 16.47 3.52
N LEU A 297 0.14 16.59 2.19
CA LEU A 297 0.93 17.55 1.42
C LEU A 297 0.09 18.83 1.22
N CYS A 298 0.75 19.90 0.77
CA CYS A 298 0.16 21.21 0.55
C CYS A 298 -0.68 21.28 -0.73
#